data_AF-A0A8H5T4S4-F1
#
_entry.id   AF-A0A8H5T4S4-F1
#
_cell.length_a   1.000
_cell.length_b   1.000
_cell.length_c   1.000
_cell.angle_alpha   90.00
_cell.angle_beta   90.00
_cell.angle_gamma   90.00
#
_symmetry.space_group_name_H-M   'P 1'
#
loop_
_entity.id
_entity.type
_entity.pdbx_description
1 polymer ?
#
loop_
_entity_poly.entity_id
_entity_poly.type
_entity_poly.pdbx_seq_one_letter_code
_entity_poly.pdbx_strand_id
1 'polypeptide(L)'
;MDSAIPKDIAAVESGGKTYVFYVNDNHQLSYFVKPGGGCNGGYAVKTIEITYQKMHVKCDSREVAAISWTAGGVDEIRVYCVLADDQGRAFLQEICLSSNKPEKSWYQGYLGSEKTIRHVENGASIAATGTSYENLKVFVSGTSGNGTPKIDVHYYTKNNGGSWEVESVNAQLWS
;
A
#
# COMPACT_ATOMS: atom_id res chain seq x y z
N MET A 1 17.99 12.42 20.12
CA MET A 1 16.74 12.20 19.37
C MET A 1 16.71 10.73 19.09
N ASP A 2 15.80 10.02 19.73
CA ASP A 2 15.68 8.57 19.53
C ASP A 2 15.08 8.36 18.14
N SER A 3 15.82 7.69 17.26
CA SER A 3 15.30 7.23 15.98
C SER A 3 14.24 6.17 16.27
N ALA A 4 13.00 6.39 15.85
CA ALA A 4 11.96 5.41 16.10
C ALA A 4 12.11 4.25 15.12
N ILE A 5 12.05 3.03 15.64
CA ILE A 5 12.05 1.82 14.80
C ILE A 5 10.78 1.85 13.94
N PRO A 6 10.87 1.53 12.63
CA PRO A 6 9.67 1.41 11.80
C PRO A 6 8.67 0.45 12.43
N LYS A 7 7.42 0.91 12.60
CA LYS A 7 6.35 0.13 13.22
C LYS A 7 5.96 -1.08 12.38
N ASP A 8 6.06 -0.93 11.06
CA ASP A 8 5.63 -1.92 10.08
C ASP A 8 6.52 -1.84 8.82
N ILE A 9 6.62 -2.96 8.11
CA ILE A 9 7.39 -3.08 6.86
C ILE A 9 6.68 -4.00 5.86
N ALA A 10 6.85 -3.71 4.57
CA ALA A 10 6.44 -4.60 3.50
C ALA A 10 7.59 -4.80 2.51
N ALA A 11 7.79 -6.02 2.02
CA ALA A 11 8.86 -6.33 1.09
C ALA A 11 8.34 -7.02 -0.17
N VAL A 12 8.93 -6.69 -1.33
CA VAL A 12 8.63 -7.32 -2.61
C VAL A 12 9.89 -7.51 -3.44
N GLU A 13 9.86 -8.48 -4.34
CA GLU A 13 10.85 -8.63 -5.41
C GLU A 13 10.26 -8.18 -6.74
N SER A 14 11.00 -7.38 -7.51
CA SER A 14 10.53 -6.87 -8.80
C SER A 14 11.71 -6.48 -9.69
N GLY A 15 11.71 -6.94 -10.95
CA GLY A 15 12.80 -6.66 -11.90
C GLY A 15 14.19 -7.09 -11.39
N GLY A 16 14.26 -8.19 -10.64
CA GLY A 16 15.48 -8.70 -10.02
C GLY A 16 16.01 -7.87 -8.84
N LYS A 17 15.22 -6.93 -8.30
CA LYS A 17 15.57 -6.09 -7.15
C LYS A 17 14.68 -6.42 -5.96
N THR A 18 15.21 -6.20 -4.76
CA THR A 18 14.43 -6.28 -3.51
C THR A 18 14.09 -4.87 -3.05
N TYR A 19 12.82 -4.65 -2.73
CA TYR A 19 12.33 -3.40 -2.14
C TYR A 19 11.76 -3.70 -0.76
N VAL A 20 12.11 -2.87 0.23
CA VAL A 20 11.56 -2.95 1.59
C VAL A 20 10.99 -1.59 1.95
N PHE A 21 9.67 -1.49 2.00
CA PHE A 21 8.91 -0.28 2.29
C PHE A 21 8.67 -0.13 3.78
N TYR A 22 8.68 1.13 4.23
CA TYR A 22 8.44 1.51 5.62
C TYR A 22 8.00 2.97 5.72
N VAL A 23 7.50 3.37 6.88
CA VAL A 23 7.19 4.78 7.19
C VAL A 23 8.31 5.36 8.05
N ASN A 24 8.93 6.45 7.60
CA ASN A 24 10.02 7.10 8.32
C ASN A 24 9.50 8.01 9.47
N ASP A 25 10.42 8.58 10.25
CA ASP A 25 10.11 9.44 11.40
C ASP A 25 9.37 10.74 11.02
N ASN A 26 9.46 11.15 9.75
CA ASN A 26 8.72 12.29 9.20
C ASN A 26 7.35 11.89 8.65
N HIS A 27 6.87 10.68 8.94
CA HIS A 27 5.62 10.13 8.43
C HIS A 27 5.56 9.96 6.91
N GLN A 28 6.71 9.78 6.25
CA GLN A 28 6.77 9.61 4.81
C GLN A 28 7.02 8.15 4.44
N LEU A 29 6.34 7.68 3.39
CA LEU A 29 6.59 6.37 2.81
C LEU A 29 7.99 6.36 2.17
N SER A 30 8.84 5.46 2.64
CA SER A 30 10.24 5.32 2.24
C SER A 30 10.53 3.86 1.93
N TYR A 31 11.64 3.58 1.26
CA TYR A 31 12.06 2.22 0.97
C TYR A 31 13.56 2.07 0.90
N PHE A 32 14.00 0.88 1.30
CA PHE A 32 15.30 0.35 0.95
C PHE A 32 15.19 -0.35 -0.41
N VAL A 33 16.16 -0.15 -1.29
CA VAL A 33 16.28 -0.90 -2.55
C VAL A 33 17.65 -1.55 -2.66
N LYS A 34 17.65 -2.84 -2.95
CA LYS A 34 18.87 -3.59 -3.28
C LYS A 34 18.85 -3.96 -4.77
N PRO A 35 19.89 -3.60 -5.54
CA PRO A 35 20.00 -4.03 -6.93
C PRO A 35 20.17 -5.56 -7.04
N GLY A 36 19.78 -6.14 -8.17
CA GLY A 36 20.02 -7.56 -8.45
C GLY A 36 21.51 -7.91 -8.56
N GLY A 37 21.87 -9.17 -8.32
CA GLY A 37 23.25 -9.66 -8.41
C GLY A 37 23.78 -10.51 -7.23
N GLY A 38 22.91 -10.97 -6.32
CA GLY A 38 23.28 -11.84 -5.20
C GLY A 38 23.49 -11.10 -3.86
N CYS A 39 24.34 -11.62 -2.98
CA CYS A 39 24.60 -11.03 -1.65
C CYS A 39 25.49 -9.77 -1.69
N ASN A 40 26.08 -9.45 -2.84
CA ASN A 40 27.03 -8.35 -2.98
C ASN A 40 26.30 -7.04 -3.36
N GLY A 41 26.49 -5.99 -2.56
CA GLY A 41 25.86 -4.68 -2.73
C GLY A 41 24.94 -4.32 -1.56
N GLY A 42 25.07 -3.09 -1.07
CA GLY A 42 24.25 -2.56 0.03
C GLY A 42 22.86 -2.10 -0.41
N TYR A 43 21.98 -1.88 0.56
CA TYR A 43 20.70 -1.21 0.32
C TYR A 43 20.91 0.31 0.20
N ALA A 44 20.23 0.93 -0.77
CA ALA A 44 20.08 2.37 -0.84
C ALA A 44 18.73 2.79 -0.25
N VAL A 45 18.70 3.89 0.49
CA VAL A 45 17.47 4.47 1.06
C VAL A 45 16.91 5.51 0.11
N LYS A 46 15.60 5.47 -0.13
CA LYS A 46 14.87 6.46 -0.92
C LYS A 46 13.54 6.80 -0.25
N THR A 47 13.12 8.05 -0.35
CA THR A 47 11.78 8.50 0.03
C THR A 47 10.90 8.53 -1.21
N ILE A 48 9.65 8.09 -1.09
CA ILE A 48 8.67 8.21 -2.18
C ILE A 48 8.10 9.63 -2.13
N GLU A 49 8.36 10.38 -3.20
CA GLU A 49 7.73 11.69 -3.45
C GLU A 49 6.74 11.52 -4.60
N ILE A 50 5.54 12.09 -4.43
CA ILE A 50 4.53 12.16 -5.49
C ILE A 50 4.31 13.64 -5.76
N THR A 51 4.52 14.03 -7.03
CA THR A 51 4.65 15.42 -7.50
C THR A 51 3.51 16.37 -7.08
N TYR A 52 2.36 15.83 -6.68
CA TYR A 52 1.15 16.61 -6.39
C TYR A 52 0.62 16.46 -4.96
N GLN A 53 1.28 15.68 -4.09
CA GLN A 53 0.82 15.51 -2.70
C GLN A 53 2.01 15.33 -1.74
N LYS A 54 2.04 16.15 -0.67
CA LYS A 54 2.84 15.82 0.50
C LYS A 54 2.17 14.64 1.20
N MET A 55 2.64 13.44 0.92
CA MET A 55 2.09 12.23 1.54
C MET A 55 2.58 12.09 2.97
N HIS A 56 1.72 12.39 3.93
CA HIS A 56 1.97 12.10 5.33
C HIS A 56 1.09 10.91 5.73
N VAL A 57 1.73 9.77 5.93
CA VAL A 57 1.08 8.57 6.47
C VAL A 57 0.55 8.90 7.85
N LYS A 58 -0.68 8.48 8.13
CA LYS A 58 -1.33 8.78 9.39
C LYS A 58 -0.49 8.24 10.55
N CYS A 59 -0.19 9.12 11.51
CA CYS A 59 0.81 8.88 12.54
C CYS A 59 0.56 7.64 13.42
N ASP A 60 -0.70 7.25 13.59
CA ASP A 60 -1.18 6.16 14.45
C ASP A 60 -1.34 4.82 13.71
N SER A 61 -1.63 4.84 12.40
CA SER A 61 -1.71 3.64 11.58
C SER A 61 -0.31 3.20 11.16
N ARG A 62 0.48 4.01 10.45
CA ARG A 62 1.84 3.68 9.91
C ARG A 62 1.95 2.30 9.21
N GLU A 63 0.84 1.66 8.87
CA GLU A 63 0.82 0.33 8.26
C GLU A 63 1.15 0.44 6.77
N VAL A 64 1.83 -0.58 6.24
CA VAL A 64 2.27 -0.66 4.85
C VAL A 64 2.04 -2.07 4.33
N ALA A 65 1.40 -2.20 3.18
CA ALA A 65 1.35 -3.46 2.43
C ALA A 65 1.92 -3.25 1.02
N ALA A 66 2.52 -4.27 0.43
CA ALA A 66 3.07 -4.17 -0.91
C ALA A 66 2.92 -5.47 -1.67
N ILE A 67 2.78 -5.36 -2.99
CA ILE A 67 2.71 -6.48 -3.93
C ILE A 67 3.48 -6.11 -5.20
N SER A 68 3.99 -7.13 -5.87
CA SER A 68 4.61 -7.00 -7.18
C SER A 68 4.16 -8.12 -8.10
N TRP A 69 4.16 -7.83 -9.41
CA TRP A 69 3.96 -8.84 -10.45
C TRP A 69 4.65 -8.39 -11.73
N THR A 70 4.86 -9.33 -12.65
CA THR A 70 5.35 -9.04 -14.00
C THR A 70 4.30 -9.48 -15.01
N ALA A 71 3.88 -8.57 -15.89
CA ALA A 71 2.92 -8.86 -16.95
C ALA A 71 3.41 -8.28 -18.29
N GLY A 72 3.53 -9.13 -19.32
CA GLY A 72 3.97 -8.68 -20.64
C GLY A 72 5.37 -8.05 -20.66
N GLY A 73 6.28 -8.50 -19.78
CA GLY A 73 7.62 -7.92 -19.63
C GLY A 73 7.66 -6.57 -18.89
N VAL A 74 6.51 -6.11 -18.37
CA VAL A 74 6.42 -4.92 -17.51
C VAL A 74 6.38 -5.39 -16.06
N ASP A 75 7.28 -4.84 -15.25
CA ASP A 75 7.33 -5.06 -13.81
C ASP A 75 6.48 -4.00 -13.12
N GLU A 76 5.61 -4.45 -12.23
CA GLU A 76 4.67 -3.61 -11.49
C GLU A 76 4.91 -3.78 -9.98
N ILE A 77 4.85 -2.67 -9.25
CA ILE A 77 4.76 -2.66 -7.79
C ILE A 77 3.57 -1.81 -7.39
N ARG A 78 2.80 -2.28 -6.42
CA ARG A 78 1.80 -1.48 -5.70
C ARG A 78 2.14 -1.49 -4.22
N VAL A 79 2.12 -0.31 -3.62
CA VAL A 79 2.29 -0.11 -2.18
C VAL A 79 1.02 0.55 -1.67
N TYR A 80 0.50 0.02 -0.58
CA TYR A 80 -0.69 0.50 0.09
C TYR A 80 -0.29 1.04 1.45
N CYS A 81 -0.84 2.21 1.81
CA CYS A 81 -0.68 2.81 3.12
C CYS A 81 -1.97 3.52 3.55
N VAL A 82 -2.01 3.98 4.80
CA VAL A 82 -3.15 4.71 5.35
C VAL A 82 -2.77 6.17 5.56
N LEU A 83 -3.45 7.07 4.85
CA LEU A 83 -3.31 8.51 5.02
C LEU A 83 -4.43 9.07 5.91
N ALA A 84 -4.30 10.33 6.32
CA ALA A 84 -5.37 11.10 6.96
C ALA A 84 -5.87 12.18 6.01
N ASP A 85 -7.19 12.36 5.93
CA ASP A 85 -7.77 13.52 5.28
C ASP A 85 -7.73 14.76 6.20
N ASP A 86 -8.22 15.91 5.71
CA ASP A 86 -8.24 17.17 6.46
C ASP A 86 -9.06 17.10 7.76
N GLN A 87 -9.93 16.10 7.89
CA GLN A 87 -10.74 15.84 9.09
C GLN A 87 -10.07 14.80 10.01
N GLY A 88 -8.87 14.34 9.67
CA GLY A 88 -8.12 13.34 10.41
C GLY A 88 -8.61 11.91 10.21
N ARG A 89 -9.55 11.65 9.28
CA ARG A 89 -10.08 10.31 9.02
C ARG A 89 -9.09 9.49 8.21
N ALA A 90 -8.89 8.24 8.63
CA ALA A 90 -8.02 7.30 7.94
C ALA A 90 -8.62 6.88 6.59
N PHE A 91 -7.81 6.84 5.53
CA PHE A 91 -8.20 6.31 4.23
C PHE A 91 -7.05 5.57 3.53
N LEU A 92 -7.40 4.59 2.69
CA LEU A 92 -6.43 3.82 1.91
C LEU A 92 -5.85 4.64 0.76
N GLN A 93 -4.54 4.52 0.56
CA GLN A 93 -3.81 5.11 -0.55
C GLN A 93 -3.00 4.04 -1.27
N GLU A 94 -3.13 3.98 -2.61
CA GLU A 94 -2.30 3.15 -3.49
C GLU A 94 -1.23 3.97 -4.18
N ILE A 95 0.00 3.44 -4.17
CA ILE A 95 1.18 4.03 -4.79
C ILE A 95 1.80 3.03 -5.75
N CYS A 96 2.01 3.45 -6.98
CA CYS A 96 2.37 2.58 -8.08
C CYS A 96 3.79 2.88 -8.58
N LEU A 97 4.49 1.82 -8.96
CA LEU A 97 5.66 1.89 -9.82
C LEU A 97 5.46 0.90 -10.97
N SER A 98 5.77 1.34 -12.18
CA SER A 98 5.76 0.49 -13.38
C SER A 98 7.05 0.68 -14.16
N SER A 99 7.63 -0.41 -14.64
CA SER A 99 8.82 -0.35 -15.49
C SER A 99 8.57 0.26 -16.87
N ASN A 100 7.30 0.41 -17.28
CA ASN A 100 6.91 1.03 -18.55
C ASN A 100 6.78 2.56 -18.47
N LYS A 101 6.79 3.15 -17.26
CA LYS A 101 6.64 4.59 -17.11
C LYS A 101 7.96 5.30 -17.39
N PRO A 102 7.92 6.48 -18.07
CA PRO A 102 9.07 7.35 -18.16
C PRO A 102 9.68 7.59 -16.78
N GLU A 103 11.01 7.61 -16.71
CA GLU A 103 11.78 7.88 -15.48
C GLU A 103 11.63 6.84 -14.35
N LYS A 104 10.76 5.83 -14.51
CA LYS A 104 10.44 4.83 -13.47
C LYS A 104 10.12 5.51 -12.13
N SER A 105 9.33 6.57 -12.21
CA SER A 105 8.90 7.37 -11.06
C SER A 105 7.67 6.76 -10.40
N TRP A 106 7.58 6.94 -9.08
CA TRP A 106 6.40 6.57 -8.31
C TRP A 106 5.23 7.52 -8.64
N TYR A 107 4.02 6.98 -8.68
CA TYR A 107 2.82 7.76 -8.96
C TYR A 107 1.61 7.28 -8.14
N GLN A 108 0.64 8.15 -7.97
CA GLN A 108 -0.60 7.82 -7.27
C GLN A 108 -1.42 6.81 -8.10
N GLY A 109 -1.84 5.73 -7.45
CA GLY A 109 -2.78 4.77 -8.00
C GLY A 109 -4.23 5.24 -7.96
N TYR A 110 -5.16 4.36 -8.28
CA TYR A 110 -6.57 4.74 -8.34
C TYR A 110 -7.20 4.80 -6.95
N LEU A 111 -6.80 3.89 -6.05
CA LEU A 111 -7.23 3.89 -4.66
C LEU A 111 -6.61 5.08 -3.89
N GLY A 112 -7.45 5.85 -3.20
CA GLY A 112 -7.04 7.08 -2.51
C GLY A 112 -6.99 8.31 -3.43
N SER A 113 -7.25 8.16 -4.72
CA SER A 113 -7.50 9.32 -5.60
C SER A 113 -8.84 9.98 -5.28
N GLU A 114 -9.05 11.22 -5.74
CA GLU A 114 -10.32 11.95 -5.57
C GLU A 114 -11.55 11.17 -6.03
N LYS A 115 -11.37 10.24 -6.97
CA LYS A 115 -12.44 9.39 -7.51
C LYS A 115 -12.74 8.17 -6.66
N THR A 116 -11.84 7.76 -5.78
CA THR A 116 -11.95 6.48 -5.05
C THR A 116 -11.29 6.56 -3.68
N ILE A 117 -11.84 7.41 -2.83
CA ILE A 117 -11.48 7.46 -1.41
C ILE A 117 -12.21 6.32 -0.67
N ARG A 118 -11.45 5.56 0.11
CA ARG A 118 -11.95 4.46 0.94
C ARG A 118 -11.49 4.69 2.37
N HIS A 119 -12.40 5.22 3.20
CA HIS A 119 -12.15 5.41 4.62
C HIS A 119 -12.10 4.06 5.35
N VAL A 120 -11.22 3.98 6.34
CA VAL A 120 -10.97 2.79 7.15
C VAL A 120 -10.98 3.16 8.63
N GLU A 121 -11.04 2.17 9.51
CA GLU A 121 -10.92 2.40 10.95
C GLU A 121 -9.52 2.91 11.31
N ASN A 122 -9.46 3.80 12.30
CA ASN A 122 -8.17 4.28 12.80
C ASN A 122 -7.41 3.12 13.45
N GLY A 123 -6.13 2.97 13.09
CA GLY A 123 -5.30 1.85 13.59
C GLY A 123 -5.58 0.52 12.91
N ALA A 124 -6.36 0.48 11.82
CA ALA A 124 -6.54 -0.73 11.02
C ALA A 124 -5.20 -1.19 10.42
N SER A 125 -4.92 -2.49 10.52
CA SER A 125 -3.86 -3.18 9.79
C SER A 125 -4.28 -3.50 8.37
N ILE A 126 -3.30 -3.54 7.46
CA ILE A 126 -3.52 -3.80 6.05
C ILE A 126 -2.65 -4.96 5.54
N ALA A 127 -3.20 -5.73 4.62
CA ALA A 127 -2.46 -6.73 3.84
C ALA A 127 -2.87 -6.66 2.38
N ALA A 128 -2.04 -7.14 1.46
CA ALA A 128 -2.36 -7.11 0.05
C ALA A 128 -1.93 -8.40 -0.67
N THR A 129 -2.71 -8.79 -1.68
CA THR A 129 -2.32 -9.82 -2.66
C THR A 129 -2.78 -9.38 -4.04
N GLY A 130 -2.03 -9.80 -5.05
CA GLY A 130 -2.50 -9.76 -6.42
C GLY A 130 -1.55 -10.42 -7.39
N THR A 131 -2.08 -10.77 -8.56
CA THR A 131 -1.33 -11.39 -9.65
C THR A 131 -1.31 -10.52 -10.92
N SER A 132 -2.15 -9.50 -10.96
CA SER A 132 -2.31 -8.53 -12.03
C SER A 132 -3.10 -7.34 -11.53
N TYR A 133 -3.15 -6.25 -12.31
CA TYR A 133 -3.99 -5.09 -11.97
C TYR A 133 -5.49 -5.45 -11.85
N GLU A 134 -5.93 -6.55 -12.47
CA GLU A 134 -7.32 -7.02 -12.45
C GLU A 134 -7.64 -7.91 -11.25
N ASN A 135 -6.62 -8.35 -10.53
CA ASN A 135 -6.73 -9.26 -9.40
C ASN A 135 -6.02 -8.67 -8.18
N LEU A 136 -6.24 -7.39 -7.92
CA LEU A 136 -5.73 -6.71 -6.74
C LEU A 136 -6.72 -6.83 -5.61
N LYS A 137 -6.24 -7.18 -4.42
CA LYS A 137 -7.00 -7.21 -3.18
C LYS A 137 -6.20 -6.57 -2.05
N VAL A 138 -6.83 -5.65 -1.32
CA VAL A 138 -6.32 -5.05 -0.08
C VAL A 138 -7.27 -5.45 1.04
N PHE A 139 -6.74 -6.11 2.06
CA PHE A 139 -7.45 -6.58 3.23
C PHE A 139 -7.21 -5.57 4.34
N VAL A 140 -8.28 -5.14 5.00
CA VAL A 140 -8.23 -4.14 6.06
C VAL A 140 -8.92 -4.71 7.28
N SER A 141 -8.23 -4.73 8.42
CA SER A 141 -8.84 -5.12 9.68
C SER A 141 -9.81 -4.05 10.17
N GLY A 142 -10.94 -4.47 10.73
CA GLY A 142 -11.86 -3.55 11.40
C GLY A 142 -12.83 -4.27 12.32
N THR A 143 -13.90 -3.57 12.65
CA THR A 143 -14.93 -4.00 13.60
C THR A 143 -16.31 -3.71 13.00
N SER A 144 -17.19 -4.71 13.00
CA SER A 144 -18.59 -4.50 12.62
C SER A 144 -19.32 -3.64 13.66
N GLY A 145 -20.50 -3.11 13.31
CA GLY A 145 -21.26 -2.23 14.21
C GLY A 145 -21.67 -2.85 15.55
N ASN A 146 -21.61 -4.17 15.69
CA ASN A 146 -21.85 -4.91 16.94
C ASN A 146 -20.55 -5.29 17.68
N GLY A 147 -19.39 -4.77 17.29
CA GLY A 147 -18.11 -5.03 17.95
C GLY A 147 -17.38 -6.31 17.52
N THR A 148 -17.88 -7.04 16.52
CA THR A 148 -17.24 -8.29 16.04
C THR A 148 -16.08 -7.96 15.11
N PRO A 149 -14.91 -8.64 15.21
CA PRO A 149 -13.84 -8.46 14.24
C PRO A 149 -14.31 -8.76 12.83
N LYS A 150 -13.92 -7.89 11.89
CA LYS A 150 -14.17 -8.07 10.45
C LYS A 150 -12.92 -7.78 9.64
N ILE A 151 -12.91 -8.31 8.43
CA ILE A 151 -11.95 -7.95 7.39
C ILE A 151 -12.72 -7.35 6.22
N ASP A 152 -12.43 -6.11 5.87
CA ASP A 152 -12.90 -5.50 4.63
C ASP A 152 -11.91 -5.84 3.52
N VAL A 153 -12.40 -6.43 2.44
CA VAL A 153 -11.65 -6.78 1.24
C VAL A 153 -11.98 -5.76 0.17
N HIS A 154 -11.02 -4.89 -0.11
CA HIS A 154 -11.09 -3.94 -1.21
C HIS A 154 -10.50 -4.62 -2.45
N TYR A 155 -11.28 -4.78 -3.51
CA TYR A 155 -10.80 -5.42 -4.74
C TYR A 155 -11.03 -4.54 -5.95
N TYR A 156 -10.08 -4.55 -6.89
CA TYR A 156 -10.19 -3.80 -8.12
C TYR A 156 -11.09 -4.54 -9.12
N THR A 157 -12.03 -3.81 -9.75
CA THR A 157 -12.90 -4.34 -10.81
C THR A 157 -12.78 -3.50 -12.06
N LYS A 158 -12.94 -4.13 -13.22
CA LYS A 158 -13.03 -3.45 -14.52
C LYS A 158 -14.39 -2.79 -14.78
N ASN A 159 -15.34 -2.98 -13.87
CA ASN A 159 -16.69 -2.43 -14.05
C ASN A 159 -16.61 -0.90 -14.16
N ASN A 160 -17.38 -0.32 -15.10
CA ASN A 160 -17.46 1.13 -15.32
C ASN A 160 -16.11 1.85 -15.56
N GLY A 161 -15.13 1.18 -16.19
CA GLY A 161 -13.84 1.77 -16.52
C GLY A 161 -12.78 1.67 -15.41
N GLY A 162 -13.03 0.86 -14.38
CA GLY A 162 -12.11 0.65 -13.26
C GLY A 162 -12.67 1.24 -11.97
N SER A 163 -12.85 0.40 -10.95
CA SER A 163 -13.29 0.82 -9.61
C SER A 163 -12.71 -0.08 -8.53
N TRP A 164 -12.69 0.42 -7.28
CA TRP A 164 -12.46 -0.42 -6.11
C TRP A 164 -13.78 -0.70 -5.43
N GLU A 165 -14.16 -1.98 -5.36
CA GLU A 165 -15.34 -2.46 -4.64
C GLU A 165 -14.94 -3.01 -3.26
N VAL A 166 -15.91 -3.24 -2.38
CA VAL A 166 -15.70 -3.72 -1.02
C VAL A 166 -16.62 -4.89 -0.72
N GLU A 167 -16.04 -5.94 -0.16
CA GLU A 167 -16.73 -7.05 0.49
C GLU A 167 -16.27 -7.12 1.95
N SER A 168 -17.18 -7.38 2.90
CA SER A 168 -16.83 -7.53 4.32
C SER A 168 -17.00 -8.97 4.78
N VAL A 169 -15.95 -9.53 5.37
CA VAL A 169 -15.95 -10.86 5.98
C VAL A 169 -15.94 -10.71 7.50
N ASN A 170 -17.02 -11.10 8.16
CA ASN A 170 -17.08 -11.11 9.62
C ASN A 170 -16.45 -12.38 10.17
N ALA A 171 -15.74 -12.27 11.29
CA ALA A 171 -15.32 -13.42 12.08
C ALA A 171 -16.54 -14.02 12.81
N GLN A 172 -17.50 -14.57 12.07
CA GLN A 172 -18.48 -15.48 12.67
C GLN A 172 -17.76 -16.80 12.93
N LEU A 173 -17.39 -17.01 14.20
CA LEU A 173 -17.01 -18.32 14.69
C LEU A 173 -18.20 -19.25 14.44
N TRP A 174 -18.01 -20.28 13.63
CA TRP A 174 -18.99 -21.35 13.51
C TRP A 174 -19.04 -22.01 14.89
N SER A 175 -20.14 -21.79 15.62
CA SER A 175 -20.44 -22.43 16.90
C SER A 175 -20.92 -23.85 16.68
#